data_AF-A0A1E2RYW7-F1
#
_entry.id   AF-A0A1E2RYW7-F1
#
_cell.length_a   1.000
_cell.length_b   1.000
_cell.length_c   1.000
_cell.angle_alpha   90.00
_cell.angle_beta   90.00
_cell.angle_gamma   90.00
#
_symmetry.space_group_name_H-M   'P 1'
#
loop_
_entity.id
_entity.type
_entity.pdbx_description
1 polymer ?
#
loop_
_entity_poly.entity_id
_entity_poly.type
_entity_poly.pdbx_seq_one_letter_code
_entity_poly.pdbx_strand_id
1 'polypeptide(L)'
;MLGRRPTDDKPDEVDLEREVSREDIVAAFRSAMVNHFRSHIPGTNINEATLLASDYLNHFHELVMLLEAVASEPEEFAEDLSGWRPITYEEHFTASGFRDKNLAIAAYHRAPQDIRRAFDAAVARLHTQAGILVERVQLQLVQGDRDALTELCFEGSMRLRDLIHAANAIAIGEVSGSPEDEADQAASGQDAIDALFDKG
;
A
#
# COMPACT_ATOMS: atom_id res chain seq x y z
N MET A 1 -54.08 6.11 -49.89
CA MET A 1 -53.45 7.45 -49.87
C MET A 1 -52.18 7.31 -49.07
N LEU A 2 -51.03 7.32 -49.75
CA LEU A 2 -50.10 8.47 -49.84
C LEU A 2 -49.31 8.62 -48.53
N GLY A 3 -47.99 8.48 -48.48
CA GLY A 3 -47.02 8.30 -49.55
C GLY A 3 -45.58 8.44 -49.03
N ARG A 4 -44.64 8.23 -49.98
CA ARG A 4 -43.21 8.60 -49.99
C ARG A 4 -42.21 7.85 -49.08
N ARG A 5 -41.38 7.01 -49.72
CA ARG A 5 -39.90 6.98 -49.60
C ARG A 5 -39.31 8.30 -50.12
N PRO A 6 -38.00 8.65 -50.03
CA PRO A 6 -36.81 7.93 -49.51
C PRO A 6 -35.89 8.82 -48.63
N THR A 7 -34.85 8.25 -48.01
CA THR A 7 -33.48 8.79 -48.06
C THR A 7 -32.50 7.68 -47.68
N ASP A 8 -31.59 7.39 -48.60
CA ASP A 8 -30.28 6.82 -48.33
C ASP A 8 -29.56 7.83 -47.44
N ASP A 9 -29.19 7.43 -46.24
CA ASP A 9 -28.31 8.19 -45.37
C ASP A 9 -27.41 7.17 -44.71
N LYS A 10 -26.22 7.00 -45.26
CA LYS A 10 -25.11 6.43 -44.52
C LYS A 10 -24.75 7.46 -43.46
N PRO A 11 -24.96 7.20 -42.15
CA PRO A 11 -24.28 7.99 -41.16
C PRO A 11 -22.82 7.53 -41.20
N ASP A 12 -22.01 8.41 -41.78
CA ASP A 12 -20.63 8.75 -41.45
C ASP A 12 -19.82 7.65 -40.77
N GLU A 13 -18.75 7.27 -41.48
CA GLU A 13 -17.45 6.86 -40.93
C GLU A 13 -17.43 6.98 -39.40
N VAL A 14 -17.57 5.84 -38.71
CA VAL A 14 -17.50 5.80 -37.25
C VAL A 14 -16.22 6.51 -36.88
N ASP A 15 -16.37 7.69 -36.31
CA ASP A 15 -15.29 8.51 -35.79
C ASP A 15 -14.59 7.69 -34.71
N LEU A 16 -13.56 6.95 -35.14
CA LEU A 16 -12.84 5.97 -34.34
C LEU A 16 -11.86 6.64 -33.37
N GLU A 17 -11.85 7.97 -33.31
CA GLU A 17 -10.97 8.74 -32.44
C GLU A 17 -11.81 9.72 -31.64
N ARG A 18 -12.63 9.19 -30.73
CA ARG A 18 -13.11 9.99 -29.61
C ARG A 18 -11.88 10.38 -28.79
N GLU A 19 -11.29 11.53 -29.11
CA GLU A 19 -10.18 12.12 -28.37
C GLU A 19 -10.57 12.16 -26.89
N VAL A 20 -9.92 11.32 -26.09
CA VAL A 20 -10.17 11.26 -24.66
C VAL A 20 -9.61 12.56 -24.09
N SER A 21 -10.50 13.45 -23.65
CA SER A 21 -10.10 14.74 -23.10
C SER A 21 -9.29 14.55 -21.82
N ARG A 22 -8.37 15.48 -21.52
CA ARG A 22 -7.67 15.54 -20.22
C ARG A 22 -8.66 15.50 -19.05
N GLU A 23 -9.85 16.08 -19.21
CA GLU A 23 -10.91 16.04 -18.21
C GLU A 23 -11.52 14.64 -18.03
N ASP A 24 -11.63 13.85 -19.10
CA ASP A 24 -12.15 12.47 -19.06
C ASP A 24 -11.13 11.53 -18.40
N ILE A 25 -9.83 11.74 -18.65
CA ILE A 25 -8.73 11.00 -18.02
C ILE A 25 -8.67 11.33 -16.52
N VAL A 26 -8.77 12.60 -16.15
CA VAL A 26 -8.79 13.05 -14.76
C VAL A 26 -10.03 12.54 -14.01
N ALA A 27 -11.19 12.51 -14.67
CA ALA A 27 -12.39 11.92 -14.10
C ALA A 27 -12.25 10.40 -13.89
N ALA A 28 -11.63 9.69 -14.84
CA ALA A 28 -11.37 8.26 -14.75
C ALA A 28 -10.36 7.92 -13.64
N PHE A 29 -9.28 8.70 -13.50
CA PHE A 29 -8.26 8.50 -12.47
C PHE A 29 -8.77 8.85 -11.07
N ARG A 30 -9.50 9.96 -10.91
CA ARG A 30 -10.21 10.28 -9.65
C ARG A 30 -11.20 9.18 -9.28
N SER A 31 -11.92 8.65 -10.26
CA SER A 31 -12.83 7.52 -10.05
C SER A 31 -12.07 6.24 -9.67
N ALA A 32 -10.91 5.97 -10.28
CA ALA A 32 -10.06 4.83 -9.96
C ALA A 32 -9.48 4.91 -8.55
N MET A 33 -8.94 6.06 -8.13
CA MET A 33 -8.45 6.28 -6.76
C MET A 33 -9.59 6.19 -5.75
N VAL A 34 -10.72 6.84 -6.01
CA VAL A 34 -11.89 6.77 -5.11
C VAL A 34 -12.46 5.34 -5.04
N ASN A 35 -12.42 4.57 -6.11
CA ASN A 35 -12.83 3.17 -6.11
C ASN A 35 -11.80 2.27 -5.40
N HIS A 36 -10.50 2.58 -5.51
CA HIS A 36 -9.43 1.95 -4.75
C HIS A 36 -9.58 2.24 -3.25
N PHE A 37 -9.86 3.48 -2.84
CA PHE A 37 -10.20 3.80 -1.45
C PHE A 37 -11.49 3.11 -1.00
N ARG A 38 -12.50 3.02 -1.87
CA ARG A 38 -13.76 2.32 -1.58
C ARG A 38 -13.61 0.80 -1.49
N SER A 39 -12.58 0.19 -2.09
CA SER A 39 -12.34 -1.25 -1.96
C SER A 39 -11.75 -1.65 -0.60
N HIS A 40 -11.28 -0.69 0.21
CA HIS A 40 -10.80 -0.93 1.59
C HIS A 40 -11.92 -0.85 2.65
N ILE A 41 -13.19 -0.77 2.23
CA ILE A 41 -14.36 -0.52 3.11
C ILE A 41 -14.88 -1.74 3.93
N PRO A 42 -14.74 -3.03 3.56
CA PRO A 42 -15.34 -4.11 4.36
C PRO A 42 -14.40 -4.84 5.35
N GLY A 43 -14.81 -4.94 6.64
CA GLY A 43 -14.44 -6.02 7.58
C GLY A 43 -13.16 -5.81 8.42
N THR A 44 -13.21 -4.89 9.40
CA THR A 44 -12.20 -4.60 10.45
C THR A 44 -10.79 -5.18 10.28
N ASN A 45 -9.84 -4.34 9.88
CA ASN A 45 -8.41 -4.69 9.71
C ASN A 45 -7.64 -4.95 11.02
N ILE A 46 -8.29 -4.99 12.19
CA ILE A 46 -7.62 -5.28 13.47
C ILE A 46 -7.48 -6.79 13.61
N ASN A 47 -6.25 -7.29 13.69
CA ASN A 47 -5.98 -8.70 13.92
C ASN A 47 -6.19 -9.07 15.40
N GLU A 48 -6.88 -10.17 15.67
CA GLU A 48 -7.25 -10.59 17.03
C GLU A 48 -6.07 -11.03 17.89
N ALA A 49 -5.01 -11.59 17.28
CA ALA A 49 -3.84 -12.07 18.00
C ALA A 49 -2.84 -10.94 18.30
N THR A 50 -2.61 -10.05 17.33
CA THR A 50 -1.61 -8.98 17.45
C THR A 50 -2.19 -7.69 18.01
N LEU A 51 -3.52 -7.50 17.90
CA LEU A 51 -4.24 -6.26 18.20
C LEU A 51 -3.80 -5.07 17.35
N LEU A 52 -3.20 -5.33 16.18
CA LEU A 52 -2.74 -4.32 15.23
C LEU A 52 -3.69 -4.22 14.03
N ALA A 53 -3.89 -3.00 13.54
CA ALA A 53 -4.62 -2.75 12.30
C ALA A 53 -3.66 -2.53 11.12
N SER A 54 -3.73 -3.41 10.11
CA SER A 54 -2.92 -3.29 8.88
C SER A 54 -3.26 -2.04 8.06
N ASP A 55 -4.46 -1.48 8.26
CA ASP A 55 -4.95 -0.26 7.59
C ASP A 55 -3.97 0.92 7.72
N TYR A 56 -3.21 0.98 8.81
CA TYR A 56 -2.16 1.98 9.01
C TYR A 56 -1.13 2.01 7.87
N LEU A 57 -0.80 0.85 7.32
CA LEU A 57 0.23 0.72 6.28
C LEU A 57 -0.22 1.28 4.92
N ASN A 58 -1.51 1.57 4.74
CA ASN A 58 -2.03 2.17 3.52
C ASN A 58 -1.40 3.53 3.22
N HIS A 59 -1.05 4.31 4.24
CA HIS A 59 -0.33 5.58 4.08
C HIS A 59 1.01 5.44 3.34
N PHE A 60 1.69 4.29 3.48
CA PHE A 60 2.92 4.01 2.75
C PHE A 60 2.67 3.43 1.36
N HIS A 61 1.60 2.64 1.17
CA HIS A 61 1.16 2.22 -0.16
C HIS A 61 0.82 3.43 -1.03
N GLU A 62 0.16 4.44 -0.46
CA GLU A 62 -0.11 5.72 -1.11
C GLU A 62 1.18 6.45 -1.52
N LEU A 63 2.21 6.45 -0.67
CA LEU A 63 3.52 7.01 -1.04
C LEU A 63 4.13 6.25 -2.23
N VAL A 64 4.07 4.91 -2.23
CA VAL A 64 4.58 4.10 -3.34
C VAL A 64 3.87 4.46 -4.64
N MET A 65 2.53 4.55 -4.63
CA MET A 65 1.76 4.98 -5.81
C MET A 65 2.15 6.40 -6.26
N LEU A 66 2.38 7.31 -5.31
CA LEU A 66 2.80 8.67 -5.60
C LEU A 66 4.20 8.73 -6.23
N LEU A 67 5.14 7.91 -5.78
CA LEU A 67 6.49 7.82 -6.38
C LEU A 67 6.44 7.32 -7.82
N GLU A 68 5.57 6.36 -8.12
CA GLU A 68 5.35 5.86 -9.48
C GLU A 68 4.72 6.93 -10.37
N ALA A 69 3.76 7.70 -9.83
CA ALA A 69 3.17 8.83 -10.53
C ALA A 69 4.22 9.93 -10.80
N VAL A 70 5.05 10.27 -9.82
CA VAL A 70 6.16 11.24 -9.98
C VAL A 70 7.19 10.77 -11.01
N ALA A 71 7.49 9.48 -11.10
CA ALA A 71 8.41 8.97 -12.12
C ALA A 71 7.89 9.22 -13.56
N SER A 72 6.59 9.02 -13.75
CA SER A 72 5.91 9.22 -15.04
C SER A 72 5.70 10.70 -15.35
N GLU A 73 5.09 11.44 -14.42
CA GLU A 73 4.61 12.82 -14.59
C GLU A 73 5.10 13.74 -13.44
N PRO A 74 6.41 14.05 -13.36
CA PRO A 74 7.03 14.79 -12.27
C PRO A 74 6.39 16.13 -11.95
N GLU A 75 6.12 16.95 -12.96
CA GLU A 75 5.62 18.32 -12.77
C GLU A 75 4.21 18.32 -12.17
N GLU A 76 3.39 17.31 -12.49
CA GLU A 76 2.01 17.21 -12.02
C GLU A 76 1.94 16.75 -10.56
N PHE A 77 2.86 15.89 -10.11
CA PHE A 77 2.83 15.27 -8.78
C PHE A 77 3.90 15.76 -7.79
N ALA A 78 4.76 16.71 -8.19
CA ALA A 78 5.81 17.25 -7.32
C ALA A 78 5.25 17.92 -6.05
N GLU A 79 4.13 18.64 -6.15
CA GLU A 79 3.51 19.31 -5.00
C GLU A 79 2.93 18.30 -4.00
N ASP A 80 2.26 17.26 -4.49
CA ASP A 80 1.72 16.18 -3.66
C ASP A 80 2.84 15.45 -2.90
N LEU A 81 3.96 15.16 -3.57
CA LEU A 81 5.14 14.56 -2.93
C LEU A 81 5.78 15.49 -1.90
N SER A 82 5.76 16.80 -2.14
CA SER A 82 6.16 17.84 -1.18
C SER A 82 5.26 17.88 0.06
N GLY A 83 3.97 17.63 -0.12
CA GLY A 83 2.99 17.59 0.96
C GLY A 83 3.01 16.30 1.78
N TRP A 84 3.57 15.22 1.24
CA TRP A 84 3.63 13.93 1.92
C TRP A 84 4.54 13.99 3.15
N ARG A 85 4.06 13.44 4.26
CA ARG A 85 4.84 13.29 5.49
C ARG A 85 4.50 11.98 6.19
N PRO A 86 5.44 11.38 6.94
CA PRO A 86 5.10 10.27 7.81
C PRO A 86 4.13 10.73 8.91
N ILE A 87 3.18 9.87 9.25
CA ILE A 87 2.25 10.05 10.36
C ILE A 87 2.32 8.82 11.27
N THR A 88 2.09 9.03 12.57
CA THR A 88 2.03 7.96 13.56
C THR A 88 0.79 7.10 13.40
N TYR A 89 0.79 5.93 14.03
CA TYR A 89 -0.36 5.02 14.05
C TYR A 89 -1.60 5.72 14.63
N GLU A 90 -1.46 6.42 15.76
CA GLU A 90 -2.58 7.15 16.36
C GLU A 90 -3.06 8.31 15.49
N GLU A 91 -2.16 9.08 14.87
CA GLU A 91 -2.53 10.17 13.97
C GLU A 91 -3.31 9.67 12.75
N HIS A 92 -2.84 8.58 12.14
CA HIS A 92 -3.51 7.96 10.99
C HIS A 92 -4.96 7.61 11.34
N PHE A 93 -5.18 6.83 12.41
CA PHE A 93 -6.54 6.45 12.79
C PHE A 93 -7.37 7.63 13.27
N THR A 94 -6.78 8.60 13.97
CA THR A 94 -7.50 9.80 14.41
C THR A 94 -8.08 10.56 13.21
N ALA A 95 -7.26 10.74 12.17
CA ALA A 95 -7.61 11.48 10.96
C ALA A 95 -8.44 10.66 9.96
N SER A 96 -8.39 9.32 10.01
CA SER A 96 -9.06 8.47 9.02
C SER A 96 -10.58 8.36 9.23
N GLY A 97 -11.26 7.94 8.15
CA GLY A 97 -12.66 7.54 8.15
C GLY A 97 -12.90 6.11 8.65
N PHE A 98 -11.88 5.44 9.19
CA PHE A 98 -11.98 4.07 9.68
C PHE A 98 -13.00 3.99 10.82
N ARG A 99 -14.03 3.15 10.63
CA ARG A 99 -15.20 3.06 11.53
C ARG A 99 -14.80 2.82 12.98
N ASP A 100 -13.81 1.96 13.19
CA ASP A 100 -13.39 1.48 14.52
C ASP A 100 -12.06 2.11 14.95
N LYS A 101 -11.77 3.34 14.53
CA LYS A 101 -10.49 4.03 14.82
C LYS A 101 -10.11 4.11 16.29
N ASN A 102 -11.07 4.43 17.17
CA ASN A 102 -10.82 4.48 18.61
C ASN A 102 -10.48 3.09 19.17
N LEU A 103 -11.10 2.03 18.61
CA LEU A 103 -10.81 0.66 18.98
C LEU A 103 -9.41 0.26 18.49
N ALA A 104 -9.04 0.60 17.25
CA ALA A 104 -7.71 0.33 16.70
C ALA A 104 -6.59 0.97 17.54
N ILE A 105 -6.77 2.22 17.97
CA ILE A 105 -5.82 2.91 18.86
C ILE A 105 -5.77 2.24 20.24
N ALA A 106 -6.93 1.92 20.83
CA ALA A 106 -6.98 1.28 22.13
C ALA A 106 -6.41 -0.15 22.14
N ALA A 107 -6.60 -0.89 21.04
CA ALA A 107 -6.08 -2.23 20.79
C ALA A 107 -4.55 -2.19 20.61
N TYR A 108 -4.04 -1.26 19.81
CA TYR A 108 -2.61 -1.03 19.64
C TYR A 108 -1.89 -0.78 20.97
N HIS A 109 -2.47 0.02 21.87
CA HIS A 109 -1.90 0.23 23.20
C HIS A 109 -1.89 -1.00 24.12
N ARG A 110 -2.71 -2.01 23.81
CA ARG A 110 -2.85 -3.27 24.56
C ARG A 110 -2.22 -4.46 23.84
N ALA A 111 -1.65 -4.24 22.64
CA ALA A 111 -0.97 -5.27 21.87
C ALA A 111 0.13 -5.94 22.71
N PRO A 112 0.38 -7.26 22.51
CA PRO A 112 1.49 -7.94 23.16
C PRO A 112 2.79 -7.15 22.99
N GLN A 113 3.54 -6.97 24.08
CA GLN A 113 4.65 -6.01 24.12
C GLN A 113 5.70 -6.28 23.04
N ASP A 114 6.07 -7.54 22.82
CA ASP A 114 7.08 -7.91 21.84
C ASP A 114 6.60 -7.71 20.40
N ILE A 115 5.32 -8.01 20.13
CA ILE A 115 4.68 -7.76 18.83
C ILE A 115 4.63 -6.27 18.53
N ARG A 116 4.18 -5.46 19.50
CA ARG A 116 4.13 -4.00 19.35
C ARG A 116 5.52 -3.42 19.11
N ARG A 117 6.53 -3.85 19.86
CA ARG A 117 7.93 -3.40 19.66
C ARG A 117 8.46 -3.79 18.28
N ALA A 118 8.20 -5.00 17.82
CA ALA A 118 8.61 -5.45 16.50
C ALA A 118 7.94 -4.60 15.40
N PHE A 119 6.63 -4.35 15.54
CA PHE A 119 5.88 -3.51 14.61
C PHE A 119 6.39 -2.06 14.60
N ASP A 120 6.54 -1.44 15.77
CA ASP A 120 7.04 -0.07 15.91
C ASP A 120 8.45 0.06 15.31
N ALA A 121 9.31 -0.95 15.48
CA ALA A 121 10.63 -0.97 14.87
C ALA A 121 10.57 -1.09 13.33
N ALA A 122 9.66 -1.90 12.80
CA ALA A 122 9.44 -2.01 11.36
C ALA A 122 8.92 -0.69 10.76
N VAL A 123 7.96 -0.05 11.45
CA VAL A 123 7.40 1.26 11.07
C VAL A 123 8.46 2.37 11.15
N ALA A 124 9.32 2.38 12.16
CA ALA A 124 10.41 3.35 12.27
C ALA A 124 11.40 3.24 11.08
N ARG A 125 11.68 2.01 10.63
CA ARG A 125 12.47 1.76 9.42
C ARG A 125 11.76 2.28 8.18
N LEU A 126 10.45 2.06 8.05
CA LEU A 126 9.63 2.63 6.98
C LEU A 126 9.69 4.17 6.95
N HIS A 127 9.43 4.84 8.09
CA HIS A 127 9.52 6.30 8.18
C HIS A 127 10.87 6.83 7.74
N THR A 128 11.95 6.22 8.23
CA THR A 128 13.31 6.63 7.90
C THR A 128 13.58 6.51 6.40
N GLN A 129 13.21 5.37 5.80
CA GLN A 129 13.46 5.12 4.38
C GLN A 129 12.58 5.98 3.47
N ALA A 130 11.31 6.15 3.84
CA ALA A 130 10.37 7.02 3.12
C ALA A 130 10.84 8.48 3.15
N GLY A 131 11.26 9.01 4.31
CA GLY A 131 11.77 10.38 4.43
C GLY A 131 13.00 10.61 3.55
N ILE A 132 14.01 9.75 3.65
CA ILE A 132 15.22 9.83 2.80
C ILE A 132 14.87 9.78 1.32
N LEU A 133 13.94 8.91 0.93
CA LEU A 133 13.55 8.75 -0.47
C LEU A 133 12.82 9.99 -0.99
N VAL A 134 11.84 10.50 -0.24
CA VAL A 134 11.10 11.73 -0.60
C VAL A 134 12.06 12.91 -0.78
N GLU A 135 12.99 13.11 0.15
CA GLU A 135 14.01 14.17 0.03
C GLU A 135 14.88 14.00 -1.23
N ARG A 136 15.35 12.78 -1.50
CA ARG A 136 16.18 12.51 -2.69
C ARG A 136 15.40 12.73 -3.99
N VAL A 137 14.15 12.31 -4.05
CA VAL A 137 13.28 12.50 -5.22
C VAL A 137 13.03 13.99 -5.43
N GLN A 138 12.76 14.77 -4.38
CA GLN A 138 12.63 16.22 -4.46
C GLN A 138 13.89 16.91 -5.00
N LEU A 139 15.08 16.48 -4.57
CA LEU A 139 16.34 17.00 -5.12
C LEU A 139 16.48 16.68 -6.60
N GLN A 140 16.09 15.48 -7.01
CA GLN A 140 16.18 15.04 -8.39
C GLN A 140 15.18 15.77 -9.30
N LEU A 141 13.99 16.08 -8.78
CA LEU A 141 12.99 16.92 -9.45
C LEU A 141 13.54 18.31 -9.78
N VAL A 142 14.31 18.91 -8.86
CA VAL A 142 14.95 20.22 -9.07
C VAL A 142 16.07 20.16 -10.10
N GLN A 143 16.81 19.05 -10.15
CA GLN A 143 17.90 18.85 -11.11
C GLN A 143 17.39 18.61 -12.53
N GLY A 144 16.16 18.10 -12.68
CA GLY A 144 15.53 17.88 -13.99
C GLY A 144 16.06 16.67 -14.76
N ASP A 145 16.91 15.85 -14.15
CA ASP A 145 17.40 14.60 -14.76
C ASP A 145 16.36 13.49 -14.56
N ARG A 146 15.64 13.22 -15.67
CA ARG A 146 14.48 12.32 -15.75
C ARG A 146 14.84 10.85 -15.64
N ASP A 147 16.00 10.45 -16.14
CA ASP A 147 16.40 9.04 -16.11
C ASP A 147 16.74 8.63 -14.68
N ALA A 148 17.57 9.45 -14.01
CA ALA A 148 17.92 9.23 -12.62
C ALA A 148 16.71 9.37 -11.67
N LEU A 149 15.75 10.25 -11.98
CA LEU A 149 14.47 10.34 -11.24
C LEU A 149 13.67 9.04 -11.34
N THR A 150 13.53 8.52 -12.55
CA THR A 150 12.74 7.31 -12.82
C THR A 150 13.37 6.11 -12.12
N GLU A 151 14.69 5.95 -12.23
CA GLU A 151 15.46 4.91 -11.54
C GLU A 151 15.29 5.00 -10.01
N LEU A 152 15.46 6.20 -9.44
CA LEU A 152 15.32 6.44 -8.00
C LEU A 152 13.91 6.09 -7.49
N CYS A 153 12.86 6.53 -8.20
CA CYS A 153 11.49 6.22 -7.84
C CYS A 153 11.19 4.73 -7.93
N PHE A 154 11.70 4.04 -8.96
CA PHE A 154 11.51 2.61 -9.14
C PHE A 154 12.18 1.80 -8.00
N GLU A 155 13.47 2.03 -7.75
CA GLU A 155 14.21 1.35 -6.69
C GLU A 155 13.62 1.64 -5.30
N GLY A 156 13.27 2.91 -5.07
CA GLY A 156 12.65 3.36 -3.83
C GLY A 156 11.31 2.68 -3.58
N SER A 157 10.46 2.58 -4.60
CA SER A 157 9.15 1.93 -4.53
C SER A 157 9.27 0.44 -4.20
N MET A 158 10.20 -0.27 -4.84
CA MET A 158 10.49 -1.68 -4.54
C MET A 158 10.90 -1.86 -3.07
N ARG A 159 11.85 -1.04 -2.61
CA ARG A 159 12.35 -1.11 -1.23
C ARG A 159 11.27 -0.78 -0.19
N LEU A 160 10.40 0.18 -0.48
CA LEU A 160 9.27 0.49 0.39
C LEU A 160 8.28 -0.68 0.46
N ARG A 161 7.95 -1.33 -0.66
CA ARG A 161 7.07 -2.51 -0.67
C ARG A 161 7.61 -3.64 0.21
N ASP A 162 8.91 -3.92 0.14
CA ASP A 162 9.53 -4.95 0.98
C ASP A 162 9.38 -4.63 2.49
N LEU A 163 9.57 -3.37 2.85
CA LEU A 163 9.42 -2.91 4.23
C LEU A 163 7.95 -2.89 4.69
N ILE A 164 7.02 -2.53 3.80
CA ILE A 164 5.58 -2.58 4.08
C ILE A 164 5.17 -4.03 4.28
N HIS A 165 5.62 -4.96 3.43
CA HIS A 165 5.36 -6.38 3.57
C HIS A 165 5.86 -6.92 4.92
N ALA A 166 7.08 -6.54 5.33
CA ALA A 166 7.63 -6.92 6.63
C ALA A 166 6.80 -6.39 7.81
N ALA A 167 6.35 -5.14 7.77
CA ALA A 167 5.48 -4.57 8.80
C ALA A 167 4.10 -5.25 8.81
N ASN A 168 3.55 -5.56 7.63
CA ASN A 168 2.26 -6.22 7.48
C ASN A 168 2.28 -7.63 8.04
N ALA A 169 3.34 -8.41 7.78
CA ALA A 169 3.52 -9.75 8.33
C ALA A 169 3.47 -9.76 9.87
N ILE A 170 4.05 -8.74 10.53
CA ILE A 170 3.93 -8.56 11.98
C ILE A 170 2.49 -8.21 12.36
N ALA A 171 1.84 -7.29 11.64
CA ALA A 171 0.46 -6.87 11.93
C ALA A 171 -0.54 -8.03 11.85
N ILE A 172 -0.37 -8.97 10.92
CA ILE A 172 -1.27 -10.12 10.75
C ILE A 172 -0.86 -11.37 11.55
N GLY A 173 0.28 -11.33 12.25
CA GLY A 173 0.76 -12.44 13.08
C GLY A 173 1.47 -13.56 12.31
N GLU A 174 1.87 -13.31 11.07
CA GLU A 174 2.64 -14.26 10.25
C GLU A 174 4.11 -14.39 10.68
N VAL A 175 4.57 -13.53 11.59
CA VAL A 175 5.81 -13.78 12.33
C VAL A 175 5.52 -14.82 13.43
N SER A 176 5.18 -16.03 12.99
CA SER A 176 5.14 -17.23 13.82
C SER A 176 6.51 -17.90 13.74
N GLY A 177 7.28 -17.77 14.80
CA GLY A 177 8.64 -18.27 14.90
C GLY A 177 9.50 -17.32 15.72
N SER A 178 9.28 -17.29 17.04
CA SER A 178 10.45 -17.02 17.87
C SER A 178 11.47 -18.15 17.56
N PRO A 179 12.78 -17.89 17.57
CA PRO A 179 13.77 -18.97 17.42
C PRO A 179 13.58 -20.10 18.45
N GLU A 180 12.88 -19.80 19.56
CA GLU A 180 12.48 -20.73 20.60
C GLU A 180 11.31 -21.64 20.15
N ASP A 181 10.31 -21.12 19.44
CA ASP A 181 9.19 -21.90 18.89
C ASP A 181 9.62 -22.85 17.75
N GLU A 182 10.59 -22.46 16.93
CA GLU A 182 11.15 -23.32 15.87
C GLU A 182 11.98 -24.46 16.47
N ALA A 183 12.71 -24.21 17.56
CA ALA A 183 13.48 -25.22 18.27
C ALA A 183 12.58 -26.27 18.94
N ASP A 184 11.48 -25.86 19.56
CA ASP A 184 10.52 -26.76 20.19
C ASP A 184 9.72 -27.59 19.16
N GLN A 185 9.37 -27.01 18.00
CA GLN A 185 8.72 -27.75 16.91
C GLN A 185 9.67 -28.72 16.21
N ALA A 186 10.94 -28.34 16.02
CA ALA A 186 11.96 -29.23 15.46
C ALA A 186 12.31 -30.37 16.42
N ALA A 187 12.41 -30.11 17.73
CA ALA A 187 12.62 -31.13 18.75
C ALA A 187 11.46 -32.12 18.81
N SER A 188 10.21 -31.63 18.82
CA SER A 188 9.03 -32.50 18.81
C SER A 188 8.90 -33.32 17.52
N GLY A 189 9.36 -32.80 16.39
CA GLY A 189 9.37 -33.51 15.11
C GLY A 189 10.42 -34.63 15.06
N GLN A 190 11.63 -34.38 15.60
CA GLN A 190 12.70 -35.37 15.64
C GLN A 190 12.39 -36.52 16.62
N ASP A 191 11.83 -36.21 17.80
CA ASP A 191 11.40 -37.23 18.77
C ASP A 191 10.31 -38.15 18.20
N ALA A 192 9.38 -37.60 17.39
CA ALA A 192 8.34 -38.39 16.73
C ALA A 192 8.88 -39.29 15.61
N ILE A 193 9.90 -38.82 14.89
CA ILE A 193 10.58 -39.58 13.84
C ILE A 193 11.38 -40.73 14.47
N ASP A 194 12.15 -40.47 15.52
CA ASP A 194 12.95 -41.51 16.19
C ASP A 194 12.05 -42.57 16.84
N ALA A 195 10.90 -42.20 17.40
CA ALA A 195 9.91 -43.14 17.93
C ALA A 195 9.26 -44.05 16.86
N LEU A 196 9.25 -43.61 15.60
CA LEU A 196 8.76 -44.39 14.45
C LEU A 196 9.79 -45.40 13.93
N PHE A 197 11.08 -45.18 14.17
CA PHE A 197 12.17 -46.05 13.73
C PHE A 197 12.73 -46.97 14.83
N ASP A 198 12.35 -46.77 16.10
CA ASP A 198 12.79 -47.60 17.24
C ASP A 198 11.83 -48.76 17.61
N LYS A 199 10.75 -48.95 16.84
CA LYS A 199 9.93 -50.18 16.89
C LYS A 199 10.12 -50.97 15.60
N GLY A 200 11.00 -51.97 15.67
CA GLY A 200 11.30 -52.91 14.60
C GLY A 200 10.14 -53.79 14.15
#